data_AF-B7CE95-F1
#
_entry.id   AF-B7CE95-F1
#
_cell.length_a   1.000
_cell.length_b   1.000
_cell.length_c   1.000
_cell.angle_alpha   90.00
_cell.angle_beta   90.00
_cell.angle_gamma   90.00
#
_symmetry.space_group_name_H-M   'P 1'
#
loop_
_entity.id
_entity.type
_entity.pdbx_description
1 polymer ?
#
loop_
_entity_poly.entity_id
_entity_poly.type
_entity_poly.pdbx_seq_one_letter_code
_entity_poly.pdbx_strand_id
1 'polypeptide(L)'
;MIQPELKAYRRCSDRHVLVLETNLTYVEKCQIFHYADLVRKAGNELTGIMKKRYDQLVRTKRYRKLKRLYKKYKDADNKKALKDVCNQMKEMQKQYDVTWDYCRTSMIVIKKKYGIDAVFALTKAEDVFRG
;
A
#
# COMPACT_ATOMS: atom_id res chain seq x y z
N MET A 1 29.94 12.51 16.56
CA MET A 1 30.32 11.62 17.68
C MET A 1 29.07 10.88 18.17
N ILE A 2 29.03 9.56 18.02
CA ILE A 2 27.93 8.74 18.58
C ILE A 2 28.13 8.68 20.10
N GLN A 3 27.09 8.99 20.87
CA GLN A 3 27.10 8.82 22.32
C GLN A 3 27.28 7.32 22.67
N PRO A 4 28.25 6.97 23.52
CA PRO A 4 28.61 5.58 23.81
C PRO A 4 27.45 4.72 24.34
N GLU A 5 26.51 5.35 25.05
CA GLU A 5 25.29 4.76 25.60
C GLU A 5 24.38 4.18 24.50
N LEU A 6 24.25 4.89 23.37
CA LEU A 6 23.43 4.47 22.25
C LEU A 6 24.01 3.23 21.54
N LYS A 7 25.34 3.07 21.60
CA LYS A 7 26.05 1.93 21.01
C LYS A 7 25.78 0.64 21.77
N ALA A 8 25.68 0.72 23.10
CA ALA A 8 25.36 -0.42 23.96
C ALA A 8 23.91 -0.90 23.76
N TYR A 9 22.94 0.03 23.76
CA TYR A 9 21.53 -0.30 23.53
C TYR A 9 21.29 -0.96 22.17
N ARG A 10 21.99 -0.52 21.12
CA ARG A 10 21.89 -1.07 19.76
C ARG A 10 22.40 -2.50 19.65
N ARG A 11 23.41 -2.86 20.45
CA ARG A 11 24.02 -4.20 20.43
C ARG A 11 23.09 -5.27 21.01
N CYS A 12 22.19 -4.88 21.90
CA CYS A 12 21.24 -5.76 22.57
C CYS A 12 19.82 -5.75 21.96
N SER A 13 19.58 -4.97 20.90
CA SER A 13 18.27 -4.87 20.26
C SER A 13 18.14 -5.89 19.13
N ASP A 14 17.10 -6.73 19.17
CA ASP A 14 16.77 -7.71 18.11
C ASP A 14 16.43 -7.07 16.75
N ARG A 15 16.16 -5.76 16.70
CA ARG A 15 15.89 -5.03 15.45
C ARG A 15 17.20 -4.61 14.79
N HIS A 16 17.40 -5.01 13.53
CA HIS A 16 18.49 -4.49 12.69
C HIS A 16 18.35 -2.97 12.51
N VAL A 17 19.31 -2.20 13.04
CA VAL A 17 19.34 -0.73 12.92
C VAL A 17 20.37 -0.32 11.87
N LEU A 18 19.91 0.16 10.71
CA LEU A 18 20.77 0.79 9.70
C LEU A 18 21.16 2.19 10.17
N VAL A 19 22.46 2.49 10.23
CA VAL A 19 22.98 3.80 10.62
C VAL A 19 23.57 4.46 9.39
N LEU A 20 22.88 5.49 8.90
CA LEU A 20 23.39 6.35 7.84
C LEU A 20 23.88 7.64 8.49
N GLU A 21 25.20 7.82 8.52
CA GLU A 21 25.80 9.05 9.04
C GLU A 21 25.83 10.09 7.92
N THR A 22 25.11 11.19 8.11
CA THR A 22 25.13 12.35 7.21
C THR A 22 25.35 13.62 8.01
N ASN A 23 26.11 14.55 7.44
CA ASN A 23 26.30 15.89 8.02
C ASN A 23 25.06 16.75 7.76
N LEU A 24 23.95 16.40 8.42
CA LEU A 24 22.71 17.18 8.39
C LEU A 24 22.63 18.07 9.63
N THR A 25 22.28 19.33 9.41
CA THR A 25 21.91 20.27 10.46
C THR A 25 20.66 19.79 11.21
N TYR A 26 20.44 20.30 12.42
CA TYR A 26 19.25 19.94 13.20
C TYR A 26 17.93 20.30 12.47
N VAL A 27 17.91 21.44 11.77
CA VAL A 27 16.73 21.91 11.03
C VAL A 27 16.38 20.95 9.89
N GLU A 28 17.38 20.50 9.12
CA GLU A 28 17.19 19.53 8.03
C GLU A 28 16.66 18.19 8.55
N LYS A 29 17.14 17.74 9.72
CA LYS A 29 16.61 16.52 10.36
C LYS A 29 15.12 16.66 10.66
N CYS A 30 14.71 17.77 11.27
CA CYS A 30 13.30 18.05 11.57
C CYS A 30 12.44 18.08 10.29
N GLN A 31 12.93 18.71 9.22
CA GLN A 31 12.23 18.75 7.94
C GLN A 31 12.06 17.37 7.32
N ILE A 32 13.10 16.52 7.36
CA ILE A 32 13.03 15.15 6.86
C ILE A 32 12.00 14.34 7.63
N PHE A 33 12.01 14.41 8.98
CA PHE A 33 11.04 13.68 9.80
C PHE A 33 9.61 14.18 9.57
N HIS A 34 9.42 15.50 9.41
CA HIS A 34 8.13 16.08 9.08
C HIS A 34 7.62 15.56 7.73
N TYR A 35 8.48 15.57 6.70
CA TYR A 35 8.15 15.07 5.38
C TYR A 35 7.81 13.57 5.39
N ALA A 36 8.60 12.76 6.10
CA ALA A 36 8.34 11.34 6.27
C ALA A 36 6.98 11.09 6.95
N ASP A 37 6.60 11.89 7.94
CA ASP A 37 5.30 11.79 8.60
C ASP A 37 4.14 12.15 7.65
N LEU A 38 4.31 13.16 6.79
CA LEU A 38 3.32 13.50 5.76
C LEU A 38 3.13 12.33 4.78
N VAL A 39 4.23 11.75 4.28
CA VAL A 39 4.20 10.58 3.38
C VAL A 39 3.49 9.40 4.04
N ARG A 40 3.77 9.14 5.32
CA ARG A 40 3.10 8.09 6.10
C ARG A 40 1.60 8.34 6.24
N LYS A 41 1.19 9.56 6.59
CA LYS A 41 -0.24 9.94 6.73
C LYS A 41 -0.99 9.78 5.41
N ALA A 42 -0.41 10.23 4.31
CA ALA A 42 -0.97 10.07 2.97
C ALA A 42 -1.13 8.59 2.57
N GLY A 43 -0.10 7.77 2.79
CA GLY A 43 -0.18 6.32 2.51
C GLY A 43 -1.26 5.62 3.33
N ASN A 44 -1.40 5.98 4.61
CA ASN A 44 -2.44 5.43 5.49
C ASN A 44 -3.86 5.82 5.04
N GLU A 45 -4.05 7.06 4.58
CA GLU A 45 -5.34 7.51 4.04
C GLU A 45 -5.71 6.73 2.78
N LEU A 46 -4.77 6.57 1.84
CA LEU A 46 -4.99 5.76 0.64
C LEU A 46 -5.32 4.30 1.01
N THR A 47 -4.55 3.70 1.92
CA THR A 47 -4.78 2.32 2.39
C THR A 47 -6.18 2.18 2.99
N GLY A 48 -6.63 3.16 3.79
CA GLY A 48 -7.97 3.18 4.36
C GLY A 48 -9.07 3.23 3.30
N ILE A 49 -8.90 4.03 2.25
CA ILE A 49 -9.87 4.13 1.13
C ILE A 49 -9.92 2.80 0.36
N MET A 50 -8.76 2.27 -0.05
CA MET A 50 -8.68 1.01 -0.80
C MET A 50 -9.25 -0.16 0.00
N LYS A 51 -8.91 -0.26 1.29
CA LYS A 51 -9.40 -1.31 2.18
C LYS A 51 -10.93 -1.27 2.33
N LYS A 52 -11.52 -0.08 2.52
CA LYS A 52 -12.99 0.07 2.59
C LYS A 52 -13.68 -0.43 1.33
N ARG A 53 -13.16 -0.08 0.14
CA ARG A 53 -13.72 -0.53 -1.15
C ARG A 53 -13.56 -2.04 -1.35
N TYR A 54 -12.39 -2.57 -1.01
CA TYR A 54 -12.13 -4.01 -1.05
C TYR A 54 -13.07 -4.79 -0.10
N ASP A 55 -13.24 -4.32 1.13
CA ASP A 55 -14.15 -4.93 2.10
C ASP A 55 -15.60 -4.92 1.61
N GLN A 56 -16.03 -3.83 0.96
CA GLN A 56 -17.34 -3.76 0.30
C GLN A 56 -17.48 -4.83 -0.80
N LEU A 57 -16.50 -4.95 -1.70
CA LEU A 57 -16.49 -5.94 -2.77
C LEU A 57 -16.58 -7.37 -2.22
N VAL A 58 -15.76 -7.71 -1.22
CA VAL A 58 -15.67 -9.05 -0.62
C VAL A 58 -16.96 -9.45 0.10
N ARG A 59 -17.70 -8.50 0.67
CA ARG A 59 -18.99 -8.77 1.34
C ARG A 59 -20.09 -9.20 0.37
N THR A 60 -20.00 -8.84 -0.91
CA THR A 60 -21.03 -9.16 -1.91
C THR A 60 -21.22 -10.67 -2.07
N LYS A 61 -22.47 -11.12 -2.21
CA LYS A 61 -22.79 -12.54 -2.44
C LYS A 61 -22.17 -13.04 -3.76
N ARG A 62 -22.20 -12.19 -4.79
CA ARG A 62 -21.67 -12.50 -6.13
C ARG A 62 -20.17 -12.75 -6.11
N TYR A 63 -19.38 -11.86 -5.49
CA TYR A 63 -17.92 -12.04 -5.43
C TYR A 63 -17.52 -13.27 -4.61
N ARG A 64 -18.23 -13.56 -3.51
CA ARG A 64 -18.03 -14.81 -2.74
C ARG A 64 -18.31 -16.06 -3.57
N LYS A 65 -19.35 -16.07 -4.40
CA LYS A 65 -19.61 -17.18 -5.34
C LYS A 65 -18.49 -17.33 -6.36
N LEU A 66 -18.05 -16.22 -6.97
CA LEU A 66 -16.93 -16.24 -7.93
C LEU A 66 -15.65 -16.77 -7.31
N LYS A 67 -15.32 -16.38 -6.06
CA LYS A 67 -14.14 -16.89 -5.34
C LYS A 67 -14.21 -18.40 -5.09
N ARG A 68 -15.40 -18.95 -4.78
CA ARG A 68 -15.61 -20.40 -4.65
C ARG A 68 -15.45 -21.12 -5.99
N LEU A 69 -16.01 -20.56 -7.06
CA LEU A 69 -15.87 -21.12 -8.42
C LEU A 69 -14.43 -21.09 -8.91
N TYR A 70 -13.70 -20.00 -8.64
CA TYR A 70 -12.28 -19.90 -8.96
C TYR A 70 -11.47 -21.03 -8.31
N LYS A 71 -11.67 -21.27 -7.01
CA LYS A 71 -11.01 -22.38 -6.31
C LYS A 71 -11.36 -23.73 -6.95
N LYS A 72 -12.66 -23.99 -7.19
CA LYS A 72 -13.13 -25.24 -7.81
C LYS A 72 -12.53 -25.49 -9.20
N TYR A 73 -12.45 -24.47 -10.05
CA TYR A 73 -11.91 -24.61 -11.41
C TYR A 73 -10.38 -24.67 -11.45
N LYS A 74 -9.71 -24.05 -10.46
CA LYS A 74 -8.26 -24.20 -10.27
C LYS A 74 -7.91 -25.64 -9.87
N ASP A 75 -8.69 -26.23 -8.97
CA ASP A 75 -8.47 -27.62 -8.52
C ASP A 75 -8.79 -28.63 -9.64
N ALA A 76 -9.69 -28.30 -10.56
CA ALA A 76 -10.08 -29.13 -11.70
C ALA A 76 -9.30 -28.85 -13.01
N ASP A 77 -8.27 -27.99 -12.97
CA ASP A 77 -7.45 -27.52 -14.11
C ASP A 77 -8.24 -27.10 -15.38
N ASN A 78 -9.45 -26.56 -15.20
CA ASN A 78 -10.30 -26.14 -16.31
C ASN A 78 -9.97 -24.70 -16.74
N LYS A 79 -9.02 -24.58 -17.67
CA LYS A 79 -8.48 -23.29 -18.15
C LYS A 79 -9.52 -22.35 -18.76
N LYS A 80 -10.53 -22.87 -19.47
CA LYS A 80 -11.57 -22.03 -20.10
C LYS A 80 -12.47 -21.39 -19.05
N ALA A 81 -13.04 -22.20 -18.15
CA ALA A 81 -13.91 -21.71 -17.09
C ALA A 81 -13.17 -20.78 -16.10
N LEU A 82 -11.88 -21.03 -15.87
CA LEU A 82 -11.03 -20.15 -15.05
C LEU A 82 -10.90 -18.75 -15.67
N LYS A 83 -10.70 -18.67 -17.00
CA LYS A 83 -10.60 -17.39 -17.72
C LYS A 83 -11.89 -16.58 -17.62
N ASP A 84 -13.04 -17.23 -17.75
CA ASP A 84 -14.35 -16.57 -17.64
C ASP A 84 -14.61 -16.03 -16.23
N VAL A 85 -14.29 -16.82 -15.20
CA VAL A 85 -14.40 -16.36 -13.80
C VAL A 85 -13.45 -15.19 -13.53
N CYS A 86 -12.21 -15.25 -14.02
CA CYS A 86 -11.25 -14.14 -13.91
C CYS A 86 -11.77 -12.85 -14.57
N ASN A 87 -12.38 -12.95 -15.76
CA ASN A 87 -12.96 -11.80 -16.44
C ASN A 87 -14.12 -11.19 -15.64
N GLN A 88 -15.01 -12.03 -15.09
CA GLN A 88 -16.10 -11.56 -14.23
C GLN A 88 -15.60 -10.91 -12.94
N MET A 89 -14.52 -11.44 -12.35
CA MET A 89 -13.90 -10.84 -11.16
C MET A 89 -13.26 -9.48 -11.48
N LYS A 90 -12.58 -9.34 -12.63
CA LYS A 90 -12.02 -8.05 -13.09
C LYS A 90 -13.11 -7.01 -13.30
N GLU A 91 -14.23 -7.41 -13.90
CA GLU A 91 -15.36 -6.49 -14.13
C GLU A 91 -15.96 -6.01 -12.80
N MET A 92 -16.12 -6.92 -11.82
CA MET A 92 -16.54 -6.52 -10.48
C MET A 92 -15.51 -5.61 -9.79
N GLN A 93 -14.21 -5.85 -9.96
CA GLN A 93 -13.18 -4.97 -9.39
C GLN A 93 -13.27 -3.54 -9.95
N LYS A 94 -13.57 -3.39 -11.24
CA LYS A 94 -13.83 -2.08 -11.85
C LYS A 94 -15.06 -1.39 -11.27
N GLN A 95 -16.17 -2.12 -11.10
CA GLN A 95 -17.41 -1.57 -10.54
C GLN A 95 -17.27 -1.05 -9.11
N TYR A 96 -16.35 -1.63 -8.32
CA TYR A 96 -16.10 -1.25 -6.93
C TYR A 96 -14.84 -0.38 -6.77
N ASP A 97 -14.29 0.14 -7.88
CA ASP A 97 -13.10 0.99 -7.88
C ASP A 97 -11.85 0.36 -7.23
N VAL A 98 -11.76 -0.97 -7.24
CA VAL A 98 -10.59 -1.72 -6.75
C VAL A 98 -9.62 -1.93 -7.91
N THR A 99 -9.22 -0.83 -8.54
CA THR A 99 -8.32 -0.81 -9.70
C THR A 99 -7.10 0.05 -9.44
N TRP A 100 -6.02 -0.25 -10.17
CA TRP A 100 -4.80 0.54 -10.10
C TRP A 100 -5.03 2.00 -10.48
N ASP A 101 -5.86 2.25 -11.51
CA ASP A 101 -6.20 3.60 -11.95
C ASP A 101 -6.91 4.41 -10.87
N TYR A 102 -7.84 3.78 -10.12
CA TYR A 102 -8.50 4.45 -9.02
C TYR A 102 -7.54 4.75 -7.86
N CYS A 103 -6.65 3.80 -7.55
CA CYS A 103 -5.59 3.98 -6.55
C CYS A 103 -4.69 5.18 -6.91
N ARG A 104 -4.25 5.25 -8.18
CA ARG A 104 -3.44 6.36 -8.70
C ARG A 104 -4.19 7.69 -8.65
N THR A 105 -5.44 7.73 -9.08
CA THR A 105 -6.27 8.95 -9.10
C THR A 105 -6.52 9.46 -7.68
N SER A 106 -6.83 8.57 -6.74
CA SER A 106 -7.00 8.90 -5.33
C SER A 106 -5.72 9.47 -4.73
N MET A 107 -4.57 8.89 -5.07
CA MET A 107 -3.27 9.39 -4.60
C MET A 107 -2.94 10.78 -5.14
N ILE A 108 -3.36 11.15 -6.35
CA ILE A 108 -3.17 12.52 -6.88
C ILE A 108 -3.88 13.55 -5.99
N VAL A 109 -5.08 13.23 -5.50
CA VAL A 109 -5.83 14.12 -4.59
C VAL A 109 -5.14 14.20 -3.22
N ILE A 110 -4.72 13.06 -2.68
CA ILE A 110 -4.01 12.98 -1.40
C ILE A 110 -2.66 13.71 -1.45
N LYS A 111 -1.92 13.58 -2.56
CA LYS A 111 -0.66 14.29 -2.81
C LYS A 111 -0.86 15.80 -2.66
N LYS A 112 -1.89 16.36 -3.29
CA LYS A 112 -2.21 17.80 -3.20
C LYS A 112 -2.58 18.21 -1.77
N LYS A 113 -3.31 17.36 -1.04
CA LYS A 113 -3.70 17.60 0.36
C LYS A 113 -2.50 17.67 1.32
N TYR A 114 -1.51 16.80 1.15
CA TYR A 114 -0.34 16.72 2.06
C TYR A 114 0.92 17.40 1.53
N GLY A 115 0.89 17.98 0.32
CA GLY A 115 2.05 18.65 -0.28
C GLY A 115 3.23 17.71 -0.55
N ILE A 116 2.96 16.44 -0.87
CA ILE A 116 4.01 15.43 -1.11
C ILE A 116 4.50 15.51 -2.56
N ASP A 117 5.73 15.08 -2.81
CA ASP A 117 6.28 15.01 -4.16
C ASP A 117 5.61 13.90 -4.99
N ALA A 118 5.62 14.06 -6.31
CA ALA A 118 5.00 13.11 -7.24
C ALA A 118 5.60 11.70 -7.13
N VAL A 119 6.92 11.61 -6.95
CA VAL A 119 7.64 10.32 -6.93
C VAL A 119 7.22 9.53 -5.71
N PHE A 120 7.30 10.11 -4.52
CA PHE A 120 6.91 9.44 -3.27
C PHE A 120 5.42 9.07 -3.25
N ALA A 121 4.56 9.91 -3.80
CA ALA A 121 3.14 9.61 -3.91
C ALA A 121 2.89 8.37 -4.81
N LEU A 122 3.54 8.31 -5.99
CA LEU A 122 3.40 7.19 -6.91
C LEU A 122 3.95 5.89 -6.31
N THR A 123 5.15 5.93 -5.73
CA THR A 123 5.75 4.77 -5.05
C THR A 123 4.83 4.27 -3.94
N LYS A 124 4.23 5.16 -3.15
CA LYS A 124 3.29 4.75 -2.10
C LYS A 124 1.99 4.18 -2.64
N ALA A 125 1.49 4.67 -3.76
CA ALA A 125 0.36 4.02 -4.41
C ALA A 125 0.71 2.58 -4.83
N GLU A 126 1.89 2.37 -5.43
CA GLU A 126 2.35 1.06 -5.89
C GLU A 126 2.49 0.08 -4.72
N ASP A 127 3.15 0.52 -3.63
CA ASP A 127 3.25 -0.24 -2.38
C ASP A 127 1.86 -0.69 -1.90
N VAL A 128 0.90 0.25 -1.80
CA VAL A 128 -0.46 -0.04 -1.30
C VAL A 128 -1.22 -1.01 -2.20
N PHE A 129 -1.02 -0.93 -3.52
CA PHE A 129 -1.73 -1.80 -4.46
C PHE A 129 -1.13 -3.21 -4.54
N ARG A 130 0.19 -3.35 -4.38
CA ARG A 130 0.87 -4.66 -4.40
C ARG A 130 0.70 -5.43 -3.08
N GLY A 131 0.49 -4.72 -1.96
CA GLY A 131 0.31 -5.32 -0.63
C GLY A 131 1.64 -5.67 0.01
#